data_AF-A0A0P6X3C7-F1
#
_entry.id   AF-A0A0P6X3C7-F1
#
_cell.length_a   1.000
_cell.length_b   1.000
_cell.length_c   1.000
_cell.angle_alpha   90.00
_cell.angle_beta   90.00
_cell.angle_gamma   90.00
#
_symmetry.space_group_name_H-M   'P 1'
#
loop_
_entity.id
_entity.type
_entity.pdbx_description
1 polymer ?
#
loop_
_entity_poly.entity_id
_entity_poly.type
_entity_poly.pdbx_seq_one_letter_code
_entity_poly.pdbx_strand_id
1 'polypeptide(L)'
;MANIFLLDIDGVLVKPGGYRTALHRTIAFFLEQLGLPDHFNLTEEEIGIFEANGITSEWDMIPLTYATIFETALSTQNIHLPSLQHAIEWFRDCSPLHDRPAYTAHIPQWLKWGTAGLPLADSIYNRFRENLSHHPYPNLAAQPFAGEILSNTRDFSKNPFSRLFQNHVLGETTFKQIYPGLPAVAVESTLEKYDQPNLPAELQIELRNHLQNRRIQAAAMTLRPNRLQGVSVNGNHYRAGFSPEAEIALRMTGLDGIALAGYGTLLWACQQYHLAIDQVLKPSEFHALTAIALAFNDLPEAVEFCMSLYQGIPFQEQVKSTAHLARYLPNEPLHIHIFEDSPNGIRSVLRASQILENAGWVVTCYLWGITTHPHKKKALEESGATVFSSASDALRSVLKMINN
;
A
#
# COMPACT_ATOMS: atom_id res chain seq x y z
N MET A 1 27.31 -6.06 18.22
CA MET A 1 25.95 -6.45 17.80
C MET A 1 25.29 -5.26 17.14
N ALA A 2 24.51 -5.48 16.09
CA ALA A 2 23.77 -4.42 15.40
C ALA A 2 22.27 -4.61 15.64
N ASN A 3 21.63 -3.67 16.34
CA ASN A 3 20.19 -3.69 16.57
C ASN A 3 19.48 -2.99 15.41
N ILE A 4 18.56 -3.69 14.75
CA ILE A 4 17.81 -3.19 13.59
C ILE A 4 16.33 -3.23 13.94
N PHE A 5 15.66 -2.09 13.85
CA PHE A 5 14.22 -1.98 14.05
C PHE A 5 13.54 -1.95 12.69
N LEU A 6 12.75 -2.97 12.41
CA LEU A 6 11.83 -3.00 11.27
C LEU A 6 10.46 -2.62 11.77
N LEU A 7 9.93 -1.51 11.28
CA LEU A 7 8.69 -0.91 11.78
C LEU A 7 7.64 -0.95 10.68
N ASP A 8 6.54 -1.67 10.89
CA ASP A 8 5.36 -1.43 10.08
C ASP A 8 4.76 -0.05 10.40
N ILE A 9 4.02 0.54 9.46
CA ILE A 9 3.38 1.84 9.68
C ILE A 9 1.97 1.67 10.22
N ASP A 10 1.12 0.93 9.51
CA ASP A 10 -0.31 0.91 9.75
C ASP A 10 -0.66 -0.06 10.89
N GLY A 11 -1.29 0.45 11.94
CA GLY A 11 -1.56 -0.34 13.15
C GLY A 11 -0.38 -0.44 14.12
N VAL A 12 0.82 -0.03 13.70
CA VAL A 12 2.03 0.01 14.53
C VAL A 12 2.41 1.45 14.86
N LEU A 13 2.99 2.19 13.91
CA LEU A 13 3.42 3.57 14.13
C LEU A 13 2.25 4.56 14.06
N VAL A 14 1.27 4.27 13.23
CA VAL A 14 0.11 5.14 12.95
C VAL A 14 -1.17 4.32 13.01
N LYS A 15 -2.22 4.90 13.59
CA LYS A 15 -3.60 4.44 13.40
C LYS A 15 -4.15 5.08 12.13
N PRO A 16 -4.45 4.29 11.07
CA PRO A 16 -4.90 4.84 9.81
C PRO A 16 -6.33 5.40 9.92
N GLY A 17 -6.55 6.55 9.29
CA GLY A 17 -7.86 7.19 9.12
C GLY A 17 -7.96 8.03 7.84
N GLY A 18 -6.83 8.43 7.26
CA GLY A 18 -6.78 9.29 6.09
C GLY A 18 -7.31 8.64 4.80
N TYR A 19 -6.92 7.39 4.51
CA TYR A 19 -7.41 6.69 3.31
C TYR A 19 -8.91 6.44 3.34
N ARG A 20 -9.43 5.96 4.47
CA ARG A 20 -10.88 5.73 4.67
C ARG A 20 -11.67 7.02 4.45
N THR A 21 -11.17 8.14 4.97
CA THR A 21 -11.80 9.45 4.77
C THR A 21 -11.71 9.92 3.32
N ALA A 22 -10.57 9.70 2.65
CA ALA A 22 -10.41 10.04 1.24
C ALA A 22 -11.32 9.21 0.33
N LEU A 23 -11.50 7.92 0.63
CA LEU A 23 -12.43 7.03 -0.07
C LEU A 23 -13.85 7.59 -0.05
N HIS A 24 -14.38 7.85 1.14
CA HIS A 24 -15.72 8.41 1.32
C HIS A 24 -15.89 9.77 0.66
N ARG A 25 -14.91 10.68 0.81
CA ARG A 25 -14.95 12.02 0.18
C ARG A 25 -14.93 11.93 -1.35
N THR A 26 -14.13 11.04 -1.91
CA THR A 26 -14.07 10.84 -3.37
C THR A 26 -15.39 10.27 -3.90
N ILE A 27 -15.99 9.33 -3.19
CA ILE A 27 -17.28 8.78 -3.59
C ILE A 27 -18.39 9.84 -3.47
N ALA A 28 -18.46 10.55 -2.35
CA ALA A 28 -19.43 11.63 -2.17
C ALA A 28 -19.33 12.70 -3.28
N PHE A 29 -18.10 13.08 -3.69
CA PHE A 29 -17.90 14.09 -4.71
C PHE A 29 -18.50 13.75 -6.07
N PHE A 30 -18.34 12.52 -6.59
CA PHE A 30 -19.00 12.19 -7.87
C PHE A 30 -20.46 11.74 -7.68
N LEU A 31 -20.88 11.24 -6.51
CA LEU A 31 -22.30 11.06 -6.23
C LEU A 31 -23.07 12.39 -6.36
N GLU A 32 -22.53 13.47 -5.80
CA GLU A 32 -23.09 14.82 -5.95
C GLU A 32 -23.19 15.22 -7.42
N GLN A 33 -22.17 14.94 -8.23
CA GLN A 33 -22.22 15.22 -9.67
C GLN A 33 -23.30 14.43 -10.40
N LEU A 34 -23.58 13.20 -9.98
CA LEU A 34 -24.66 12.37 -10.51
C LEU A 34 -26.05 12.79 -9.98
N GLY A 35 -26.13 13.72 -9.04
CA GLY A 35 -27.39 14.08 -8.37
C GLY A 35 -27.86 13.01 -7.37
N LEU A 36 -26.96 12.13 -6.92
CA LEU A 36 -27.25 11.06 -5.98
C LEU A 36 -26.98 11.49 -4.54
N PRO A 37 -27.81 11.04 -3.58
CA PRO A 37 -27.61 11.35 -2.16
C PRO A 37 -26.46 10.54 -1.55
N ASP A 38 -25.87 11.05 -0.47
CA ASP A 38 -24.71 10.44 0.21
C ASP A 38 -24.97 9.03 0.77
N HIS A 39 -26.23 8.63 0.97
CA HIS A 39 -26.51 7.24 1.39
C HIS A 39 -26.15 6.20 0.31
N PHE A 40 -25.85 6.62 -0.92
CA PHE A 40 -25.27 5.77 -1.96
C PHE A 40 -23.77 5.52 -1.77
N ASN A 41 -23.12 6.22 -0.85
CA ASN A 41 -21.72 5.97 -0.53
C ASN A 41 -21.54 4.56 0.05
N LEU A 42 -20.32 4.03 0.03
CA LEU A 42 -20.02 2.74 0.65
C LEU A 42 -20.22 2.84 2.16
N THR A 43 -20.67 1.75 2.77
CA THR A 43 -20.71 1.59 4.22
C THR A 43 -19.41 0.95 4.71
N GLU A 44 -19.10 1.10 6.01
CA GLU A 44 -17.95 0.40 6.62
C GLU A 44 -18.07 -1.12 6.51
N GLU A 45 -19.29 -1.67 6.55
CA GLU A 45 -19.55 -3.09 6.34
C GLU A 45 -19.15 -3.53 4.92
N GLU A 46 -19.57 -2.80 3.89
CA GLU A 46 -19.23 -3.16 2.52
C GLU A 46 -17.74 -3.01 2.23
N ILE A 47 -17.10 -1.97 2.75
CA ILE A 47 -15.65 -1.82 2.62
C ILE A 47 -14.95 -3.00 3.31
N GLY A 48 -15.41 -3.39 4.50
CA GLY A 48 -14.93 -4.59 5.18
C GLY A 48 -15.12 -5.88 4.35
N ILE A 49 -16.22 -6.00 3.59
CA ILE A 49 -16.45 -7.12 2.67
C ILE A 49 -15.47 -7.06 1.48
N PHE A 50 -15.21 -5.89 0.89
CA PHE A 50 -14.17 -5.74 -0.15
C PHE A 50 -12.81 -6.20 0.38
N GLU A 51 -12.40 -5.71 1.54
CA GLU A 51 -11.12 -6.04 2.18
C GLU A 51 -11.00 -7.53 2.52
N ALA A 52 -12.06 -8.13 3.07
CA ALA A 52 -12.12 -9.55 3.38
C ALA A 52 -11.97 -10.45 2.14
N ASN A 53 -12.32 -9.93 0.95
CA ASN A 53 -12.16 -10.60 -0.33
C ASN A 53 -10.85 -10.22 -1.06
N GLY A 54 -9.93 -9.52 -0.39
CA GLY A 54 -8.63 -9.14 -0.93
C GLY A 54 -8.65 -7.89 -1.82
N ILE A 55 -9.79 -7.21 -1.96
CA ILE A 55 -9.90 -5.94 -2.66
C ILE A 55 -9.64 -4.84 -1.63
N THR A 56 -8.37 -4.54 -1.40
CA THR A 56 -7.92 -3.63 -0.32
C THR A 56 -7.50 -2.25 -0.82
N SER A 57 -7.41 -2.07 -2.13
CA SER A 57 -6.99 -0.81 -2.76
C SER A 57 -8.21 0.05 -3.08
N GLU A 58 -8.22 1.28 -2.58
CA GLU A 58 -9.27 2.27 -2.87
C GLU A 58 -9.30 2.65 -4.36
N TRP A 59 -8.15 2.59 -5.05
CA TRP A 59 -8.08 2.75 -6.49
C TRP A 59 -8.82 1.66 -7.27
N ASP A 60 -9.21 0.56 -6.62
CA ASP A 60 -10.08 -0.48 -7.18
C ASP A 60 -11.51 -0.36 -6.62
N MET A 61 -11.69 -0.12 -5.31
CA MET A 61 -13.02 0.02 -4.70
C MET A 61 -13.85 1.15 -5.32
N ILE A 62 -13.24 2.32 -5.54
CA ILE A 62 -13.92 3.49 -6.10
C ILE A 62 -14.47 3.21 -7.51
N PRO A 63 -13.65 2.82 -8.50
CA PRO A 63 -14.17 2.57 -9.84
C PRO A 63 -15.14 1.38 -9.90
N LEU A 64 -14.99 0.36 -9.06
CA LEU A 64 -15.97 -0.74 -8.98
C LEU A 64 -17.33 -0.27 -8.42
N THR A 65 -17.32 0.65 -7.46
CA THR A 65 -18.53 1.28 -6.93
C THR A 65 -19.27 2.03 -8.04
N TYR A 66 -18.56 2.88 -8.79
CA TYR A 66 -19.17 3.61 -9.91
C TYR A 66 -19.58 2.72 -11.07
N ALA A 67 -18.79 1.70 -11.40
CA ALA A 67 -19.16 0.72 -12.41
C ALA A 67 -20.49 0.03 -12.06
N THR A 68 -20.69 -0.31 -10.79
CA THR A 68 -21.94 -0.89 -10.30
C THR A 68 -23.11 0.09 -10.40
N ILE A 69 -22.91 1.38 -10.09
CA ILE A 69 -23.93 2.42 -10.25
C ILE A 69 -24.36 2.54 -11.71
N PHE A 70 -23.41 2.71 -12.63
CA PHE A 70 -23.72 2.88 -14.05
C PHE A 70 -24.29 1.60 -14.67
N GLU A 71 -23.79 0.42 -14.31
CA GLU A 71 -24.36 -0.85 -14.76
C GLU A 71 -25.85 -0.95 -14.39
N THR A 72 -26.17 -0.64 -13.13
CA THR A 72 -27.54 -0.73 -12.62
C THR A 72 -28.45 0.29 -13.33
N ALA A 73 -27.98 1.53 -13.49
CA ALA A 73 -28.73 2.59 -14.17
C ALA A 73 -28.99 2.29 -15.66
N LEU A 74 -28.04 1.64 -16.34
CA LEU A 74 -28.14 1.32 -17.75
C LEU A 74 -28.95 0.04 -18.05
N SER A 75 -29.19 -0.81 -17.04
CA SER A 75 -29.84 -2.12 -17.21
C SER A 75 -31.21 -2.12 -17.91
N THR A 76 -31.91 -0.98 -17.86
CA THR A 76 -33.24 -0.79 -18.47
C THR A 76 -33.25 0.23 -19.61
N GLN A 77 -32.08 0.71 -20.03
CA GLN A 77 -31.93 1.87 -20.90
C GLN A 77 -31.30 1.47 -22.23
N ASN A 78 -31.91 1.90 -23.33
CA ASN A 78 -31.34 1.75 -24.66
C ASN A 78 -30.72 3.08 -25.10
N ILE A 79 -29.59 3.43 -24.52
CA ILE A 79 -28.89 4.70 -24.74
C ILE A 79 -27.41 4.48 -25.03
N HIS A 80 -26.83 5.37 -25.83
CA HIS A 80 -25.41 5.45 -26.09
C HIS A 80 -24.84 6.75 -25.52
N LEU A 81 -23.84 6.63 -24.64
CA LEU A 81 -23.22 7.75 -23.95
C LEU A 81 -21.73 7.79 -24.34
N PRO A 82 -21.29 8.78 -25.13
CA PRO A 82 -19.97 8.75 -25.75
C PRO A 82 -18.82 9.07 -24.81
N SER A 83 -19.09 9.68 -23.64
CA SER A 83 -18.08 9.95 -22.62
C SER A 83 -18.67 10.00 -21.21
N LEU A 84 -17.80 9.97 -20.20
CA LEU A 84 -18.21 10.02 -18.80
C LEU A 84 -18.97 11.33 -18.48
N GLN A 85 -18.56 12.44 -19.11
CA GLN A 85 -19.25 13.73 -18.97
C GLN A 85 -20.72 13.64 -19.42
N HIS A 86 -20.97 13.06 -20.61
CA HIS A 86 -22.34 12.86 -21.09
C HIS A 86 -23.12 11.88 -20.21
N ALA A 87 -22.46 10.87 -19.67
CA ALA A 87 -23.08 9.93 -18.74
C ALA A 87 -23.50 10.60 -17.43
N ILE A 88 -22.67 11.51 -16.90
CA ILE A 88 -22.99 12.32 -15.71
C ILE A 88 -24.17 13.25 -15.97
N GLU A 89 -24.18 13.95 -17.11
CA GLU A 89 -25.28 14.84 -17.51
C GLU A 89 -26.60 14.07 -17.64
N TRP A 90 -26.57 12.94 -18.34
CA TRP A 90 -27.73 12.05 -18.47
C TRP A 90 -28.23 11.56 -17.10
N PHE A 91 -27.32 11.15 -16.20
CA PHE A 91 -27.70 10.68 -14.87
C PHE A 91 -28.44 11.77 -14.09
N ARG A 92 -27.94 13.00 -14.14
CA ARG A 92 -28.55 14.15 -13.45
C ARG A 92 -29.93 14.48 -14.00
N ASP A 93 -30.07 14.50 -15.33
CA ASP A 93 -31.31 14.91 -15.99
C ASP A 93 -32.41 13.85 -15.87
N CYS A 94 -32.04 12.57 -15.97
CA CYS A 94 -33.01 11.48 -15.96
C CYS A 94 -33.23 10.86 -14.58
N SER A 95 -32.30 11.05 -13.63
CA SER A 95 -32.31 10.40 -12.32
C SER A 95 -32.67 8.91 -12.41
N PRO A 96 -31.92 8.12 -13.21
CA PRO A 96 -32.31 6.77 -13.63
C PRO A 96 -32.32 5.74 -12.50
N LEU A 97 -31.89 6.11 -11.29
CA LEU A 97 -31.70 5.21 -10.18
C LEU A 97 -32.35 5.77 -8.91
N HIS A 98 -33.23 4.98 -8.30
CA HIS A 98 -33.93 5.33 -7.05
C HIS A 98 -33.41 4.55 -5.85
N ASP A 99 -33.04 3.28 -6.06
CA ASP A 99 -32.57 2.39 -5.02
C ASP A 99 -31.06 2.16 -5.13
N ARG A 100 -30.38 2.20 -4.00
CA ARG A 100 -28.93 1.96 -3.90
C ARG A 100 -28.55 0.55 -4.38
N PRO A 101 -27.58 0.40 -5.29
CA PRO A 101 -27.13 -0.92 -5.74
C PRO A 101 -26.44 -1.73 -4.65
N ALA A 102 -26.47 -3.06 -4.78
CA ALA A 102 -25.72 -3.96 -3.91
C ALA A 102 -24.24 -4.05 -4.36
N TYR A 103 -23.40 -3.14 -3.85
CA TYR A 103 -22.00 -3.00 -4.29
C TYR A 103 -21.14 -4.25 -4.14
N THR A 104 -21.48 -5.16 -3.23
CA THR A 104 -20.65 -6.35 -2.94
C THR A 104 -21.12 -7.60 -3.68
N ALA A 105 -22.27 -7.55 -4.37
CA ALA A 105 -22.90 -8.73 -4.96
C ALA A 105 -22.05 -9.40 -6.05
N HIS A 106 -21.25 -8.63 -6.77
CA HIS A 106 -20.46 -9.13 -7.91
C HIS A 106 -19.00 -9.48 -7.57
N ILE A 107 -18.56 -9.32 -6.31
CA ILE A 107 -17.18 -9.64 -5.89
C ILE A 107 -16.73 -11.04 -6.34
N PRO A 108 -17.51 -12.13 -6.14
CA PRO A 108 -17.08 -13.46 -6.59
C PRO A 108 -16.86 -13.57 -8.11
N GLN A 109 -17.56 -12.77 -8.91
CA GLN A 109 -17.39 -12.72 -10.36
C GLN A 109 -16.16 -11.91 -10.73
N TRP A 110 -15.95 -10.75 -10.11
CA TRP A 110 -14.78 -9.91 -10.31
C TRP A 110 -13.49 -10.67 -10.04
N LEU A 111 -13.40 -11.39 -8.93
CA LEU A 111 -12.20 -12.13 -8.55
C LEU A 111 -11.85 -13.25 -9.54
N LYS A 112 -12.85 -13.89 -10.16
CA LYS A 112 -12.61 -14.88 -11.24
C LYS A 112 -12.00 -14.26 -12.50
N TRP A 113 -12.19 -12.95 -12.67
CA TRP A 113 -11.81 -12.21 -13.86
C TRP A 113 -10.53 -11.39 -13.66
N GLY A 114 -10.08 -11.27 -12.41
CA GLY A 114 -8.79 -10.70 -12.05
C GLY A 114 -7.66 -11.38 -12.82
N THR A 115 -6.69 -10.58 -13.25
CA THR A 115 -5.47 -11.07 -13.92
C THR A 115 -4.29 -10.79 -13.00
N ALA A 116 -3.47 -11.81 -12.76
CA ALA A 116 -2.28 -11.67 -11.93
C ALA A 116 -1.39 -10.52 -12.44
N GLY A 117 -0.89 -9.69 -11.51
CA GLY A 117 -0.07 -8.52 -11.83
C GLY A 117 -0.82 -7.30 -12.37
N LEU A 118 -2.14 -7.35 -12.57
CA LEU A 118 -2.96 -6.20 -12.97
C LEU A 118 -3.91 -5.77 -11.84
N PRO A 119 -4.18 -4.46 -11.69
CA PRO A 119 -5.29 -3.99 -10.84
C PRO A 119 -6.60 -4.67 -11.23
N LEU A 120 -7.49 -4.87 -10.26
CA LEU A 120 -8.73 -5.62 -10.47
C LEU A 120 -9.67 -4.88 -11.41
N ALA A 121 -9.83 -3.56 -11.23
CA ALA A 121 -10.65 -2.74 -12.11
C ALA A 121 -10.15 -2.77 -13.56
N ASP A 122 -8.83 -2.62 -13.77
CA ASP A 122 -8.21 -2.73 -15.09
C ASP A 122 -8.37 -4.13 -15.69
N SER A 123 -8.27 -5.18 -14.87
CA SER A 123 -8.50 -6.57 -15.31
C SER A 123 -9.91 -6.74 -15.84
N ILE A 124 -10.91 -6.23 -15.11
CA ILE A 124 -12.32 -6.29 -15.53
C ILE A 124 -12.52 -5.50 -16.83
N TYR A 125 -11.96 -4.29 -16.93
CA TYR A 125 -12.05 -3.48 -18.15
C TYR A 125 -11.48 -4.21 -19.37
N ASN A 126 -10.31 -4.85 -19.24
CA ASN A 126 -9.70 -5.59 -20.34
C ASN A 126 -10.58 -6.73 -20.84
N ARG A 127 -11.38 -7.34 -19.96
CA ARG A 127 -12.34 -8.41 -20.33
C ARG A 127 -13.57 -7.91 -21.08
N PHE A 128 -13.90 -6.61 -21.05
CA PHE A 128 -14.95 -6.04 -21.91
C PHE A 128 -14.73 -6.38 -23.38
N ARG A 129 -13.46 -6.45 -23.80
CA ARG A 129 -13.06 -6.69 -25.19
C ARG A 129 -13.09 -8.15 -25.62
N GLU A 130 -13.22 -9.09 -24.68
CA GLU A 130 -13.05 -10.52 -24.94
C GLU A 130 -14.39 -11.29 -24.90
N ASN A 131 -15.31 -10.96 -23.99
CA ASN A 131 -16.61 -11.64 -23.92
C ASN A 131 -17.69 -10.82 -23.18
N LEU A 132 -18.55 -10.12 -23.94
CA LEU A 132 -19.64 -9.30 -23.39
C LEU A 132 -20.77 -10.11 -22.73
N SER A 133 -21.06 -11.31 -23.26
CA SER A 133 -22.28 -12.07 -22.92
C SER A 133 -22.33 -12.58 -21.46
N HIS A 134 -21.19 -12.62 -20.78
CA HIS A 134 -21.07 -13.09 -19.39
C HIS A 134 -20.36 -12.06 -18.50
N HIS A 135 -20.24 -10.81 -18.96
CA HIS A 135 -19.61 -9.75 -18.19
C HIS A 135 -20.35 -9.50 -16.88
N PRO A 136 -19.67 -9.19 -15.75
CA PRO A 136 -20.34 -8.69 -14.55
C PRO A 136 -21.01 -7.32 -14.75
N TYR A 137 -20.73 -6.65 -15.87
CA TYR A 137 -21.19 -5.31 -16.22
C TYR A 137 -21.52 -5.18 -17.73
N PRO A 138 -22.46 -5.97 -18.28
CA PRO A 138 -22.70 -6.01 -19.72
C PRO A 138 -23.22 -4.68 -20.28
N ASN A 139 -24.01 -3.93 -19.50
CA ASN A 139 -24.60 -2.67 -19.98
C ASN A 139 -23.56 -1.55 -19.99
N LEU A 140 -22.70 -1.47 -18.97
CA LEU A 140 -21.57 -0.55 -18.95
C LEU A 140 -20.54 -0.93 -20.03
N ALA A 141 -20.27 -2.21 -20.24
CA ALA A 141 -19.32 -2.69 -21.25
C ALA A 141 -19.65 -2.20 -22.67
N ALA A 142 -20.93 -1.97 -22.96
CA ALA A 142 -21.39 -1.44 -24.24
C ALA A 142 -21.16 0.07 -24.41
N GLN A 143 -20.71 0.77 -23.37
CA GLN A 143 -20.53 2.22 -23.37
C GLN A 143 -19.06 2.61 -23.59
N PRO A 144 -18.77 3.58 -24.47
CA PRO A 144 -17.42 4.10 -24.68
C PRO A 144 -16.73 4.60 -23.40
N PHE A 145 -17.50 5.20 -22.49
CA PHE A 145 -16.95 5.78 -21.25
C PHE A 145 -16.54 4.76 -20.19
N ALA A 146 -16.82 3.46 -20.40
CA ALA A 146 -16.43 2.39 -19.49
C ALA A 146 -14.92 2.42 -19.14
N GLY A 147 -14.08 2.81 -20.11
CA GLY A 147 -12.65 2.96 -19.91
C GLY A 147 -12.27 4.12 -19.00
N GLU A 148 -13.05 5.20 -18.99
CA GLU A 148 -12.82 6.36 -18.11
C GLU A 148 -13.06 6.01 -16.62
N ILE A 149 -13.81 4.93 -16.35
CA ILE A 149 -14.08 4.44 -14.99
C ILE A 149 -13.07 3.35 -14.61
N LEU A 150 -13.01 2.26 -15.38
CA LEU A 150 -12.35 1.02 -14.95
C LEU A 150 -10.91 0.86 -15.46
N SER A 151 -10.45 1.68 -16.41
CA SER A 151 -9.11 1.56 -16.96
C SER A 151 -8.12 2.57 -16.35
N ASN A 152 -6.84 2.22 -16.42
CA ASN A 152 -5.72 3.07 -16.00
C ASN A 152 -5.88 3.57 -14.56
N THR A 153 -6.40 2.74 -13.64
CA THR A 153 -6.75 3.17 -12.28
C THR A 153 -5.54 3.60 -11.45
N ARG A 154 -4.34 3.24 -11.87
CA ARG A 154 -3.07 3.65 -11.25
C ARG A 154 -2.39 4.82 -11.95
N ASP A 155 -3.02 5.43 -12.96
CA ASP A 155 -2.52 6.58 -13.72
C ASP A 155 -3.43 7.81 -13.46
N PHE A 156 -2.98 8.71 -12.60
CA PHE A 156 -3.72 9.89 -12.17
C PHE A 156 -3.90 10.93 -13.29
N SER A 157 -3.11 10.84 -14.37
CA SER A 157 -3.35 11.67 -15.55
C SER A 157 -4.58 11.22 -16.34
N LYS A 158 -4.92 9.93 -16.30
CA LYS A 158 -5.99 9.31 -17.10
C LYS A 158 -7.27 9.03 -16.32
N ASN A 159 -7.17 8.60 -15.06
CA ASN A 159 -8.33 8.23 -14.27
C ASN A 159 -8.71 9.37 -13.29
N PRO A 160 -9.87 10.04 -13.48
CA PRO A 160 -10.28 11.16 -12.63
C PRO A 160 -10.61 10.75 -11.19
N PHE A 161 -11.11 9.53 -10.98
CA PHE A 161 -11.46 9.02 -9.65
C PHE A 161 -10.21 8.84 -8.79
N SER A 162 -9.21 8.11 -9.30
CA SER A 162 -7.95 7.89 -8.60
C SER A 162 -7.18 9.19 -8.39
N ARG A 163 -7.26 10.12 -9.35
CA ARG A 163 -6.66 11.46 -9.20
C ARG A 163 -7.26 12.23 -8.04
N LEU A 164 -8.60 12.29 -7.94
CA LEU A 164 -9.27 13.00 -6.85
C LEU A 164 -9.00 12.33 -5.51
N PHE A 165 -9.04 11.00 -5.44
CA PHE A 165 -8.67 10.26 -4.24
C PHE A 165 -7.25 10.63 -3.78
N GLN A 166 -6.27 10.61 -4.68
CA GLN A 166 -4.90 10.99 -4.35
C GLN A 166 -4.80 12.45 -3.91
N ASN A 167 -5.60 13.35 -4.49
CA ASN A 167 -5.66 14.74 -4.08
C ASN A 167 -6.25 14.90 -2.66
N HIS A 168 -7.26 14.12 -2.27
CA HIS A 168 -7.73 14.09 -0.89
C HIS A 168 -6.67 13.54 0.07
N VAL A 169 -6.02 12.43 -0.30
CA VAL A 169 -4.95 11.80 0.49
C VAL A 169 -3.83 12.82 0.79
N LEU A 170 -3.34 13.52 -0.23
CA LEU A 170 -2.19 14.43 -0.10
C LEU A 170 -2.55 15.88 0.25
N GLY A 171 -3.80 16.30 0.04
CA GLY A 171 -4.18 17.71 0.06
C GLY A 171 -3.65 18.48 -1.16
N GLU A 172 -4.15 19.69 -1.37
CA GLU A 172 -3.85 20.51 -2.56
C GLU A 172 -2.35 20.78 -2.74
N THR A 173 -1.69 21.29 -1.69
CA THR A 173 -0.29 21.76 -1.77
C THR A 173 0.64 20.62 -2.14
N THR A 174 0.60 19.51 -1.39
CA THR A 174 1.44 18.35 -1.66
C THR A 174 1.05 17.73 -3.00
N PHE A 175 -0.23 17.57 -3.31
CA PHE A 175 -0.64 17.02 -4.61
C PHE A 175 -0.06 17.80 -5.80
N LYS A 176 -0.14 19.14 -5.79
CA LYS A 176 0.44 19.99 -6.85
C LYS A 176 1.96 19.89 -6.95
N GLN A 177 2.65 19.72 -5.83
CA GLN A 177 4.10 19.50 -5.81
C GLN A 177 4.49 18.15 -6.40
N ILE A 178 3.72 17.11 -6.09
CA ILE A 178 4.02 15.73 -6.47
C ILE A 178 3.63 15.47 -7.93
N TYR A 179 2.49 16.02 -8.37
CA TYR A 179 1.90 15.83 -9.70
C TYR A 179 1.65 17.18 -10.38
N PRO A 180 2.71 17.93 -10.73
CA PRO A 180 2.57 19.25 -11.34
C PRO A 180 1.79 19.17 -12.66
N GLY A 181 0.88 20.11 -12.88
CA GLY A 181 0.09 20.18 -14.12
C GLY A 181 -1.19 19.33 -14.12
N LEU A 182 -1.40 18.44 -13.14
CA LEU A 182 -2.69 17.79 -12.98
C LEU A 182 -3.70 18.74 -12.30
N PRO A 183 -4.99 18.69 -12.67
CA PRO A 183 -6.04 19.41 -11.95
C PRO A 183 -6.09 18.97 -10.48
N ALA A 184 -6.21 19.96 -9.60
CA ALA A 184 -6.32 19.75 -8.16
C ALA A 184 -7.46 20.59 -7.58
N VAL A 185 -8.19 20.02 -6.63
CA VAL A 185 -9.20 20.67 -5.82
C VAL A 185 -8.56 21.17 -4.53
N ALA A 186 -9.02 22.33 -4.05
CA ALA A 186 -8.58 22.92 -2.80
C ALA A 186 -9.15 22.15 -1.60
N VAL A 187 -8.37 21.19 -1.11
CA VAL A 187 -8.70 20.34 0.04
C VAL A 187 -7.49 20.15 0.94
N GLU A 188 -7.74 19.94 2.23
CA GLU A 188 -6.72 19.51 3.20
C GLU A 188 -6.31 18.05 2.94
N SER A 189 -5.10 17.68 3.39
CA SER A 189 -4.65 16.29 3.38
C SER A 189 -5.45 15.47 4.38
N THR A 190 -6.06 14.37 3.93
CA THR A 190 -6.71 13.44 4.84
C THR A 190 -5.71 12.63 5.64
N LEU A 191 -4.53 12.30 5.08
CA LEU A 191 -3.47 11.64 5.84
C LEU A 191 -3.03 12.51 7.01
N GLU A 192 -2.68 13.78 6.77
CA GLU A 192 -2.20 14.65 7.85
C GLU A 192 -3.28 14.93 8.91
N LYS A 193 -4.55 14.96 8.52
CA LYS A 193 -5.66 15.31 9.43
C LYS A 193 -6.24 14.14 10.21
N TYR A 194 -6.35 12.96 9.60
CA TYR A 194 -7.14 11.86 10.14
C TYR A 194 -6.32 10.65 10.57
N ASP A 195 -5.06 10.54 10.13
CA ASP A 195 -4.15 9.59 10.74
C ASP A 195 -3.74 10.08 12.15
N GLN A 196 -3.47 9.14 13.05
CA GLN A 196 -3.06 9.44 14.42
C GLN A 196 -1.77 8.71 14.77
N PRO A 197 -0.78 9.37 15.39
CA PRO A 197 0.43 8.70 15.82
C PRO A 197 0.11 7.76 17.00
N ASN A 198 0.64 6.55 16.96
CA ASN A 198 0.55 5.58 18.07
C ASN A 198 1.69 5.73 19.09
N LEU A 199 2.63 6.65 18.84
CA LEU A 199 3.78 6.89 19.68
C LEU A 199 3.67 8.25 20.40
N PRO A 200 3.75 8.30 21.74
CA PRO A 200 3.75 9.54 22.48
C PRO A 200 5.08 10.30 22.28
N ALA A 201 5.05 11.62 22.40
CA ALA A 201 6.16 12.51 22.06
C ALA A 201 7.46 12.15 22.81
N GLU A 202 7.39 11.73 24.08
CA GLU A 202 8.59 11.36 24.85
C GLU A 202 9.30 10.14 24.25
N LEU A 203 8.55 9.16 23.75
CA LEU A 203 9.14 7.97 23.13
C LEU A 203 9.73 8.29 21.75
N GLN A 204 9.11 9.22 21.01
CA GLN A 204 9.67 9.69 19.73
C GLN A 204 11.05 10.34 19.94
N ILE A 205 11.18 11.17 20.98
CA ILE A 205 12.46 11.80 21.35
C ILE A 205 13.49 10.74 21.74
N GLU A 206 13.11 9.77 22.56
CA GLU A 206 13.98 8.67 22.98
C GLU A 206 14.50 7.85 21.78
N LEU A 207 13.61 7.42 20.88
CA LEU A 207 13.98 6.69 19.67
C LEU A 207 14.93 7.50 18.77
N ARG A 208 14.66 8.80 18.59
CA ARG A 208 15.52 9.69 17.82
C ARG A 208 16.92 9.77 18.42
N ASN A 209 17.03 9.86 19.75
CA ASN A 209 18.33 9.86 20.43
C ASN A 209 19.08 8.54 20.20
N HIS A 210 18.39 7.39 20.23
CA HIS A 210 19.01 6.10 19.94
C HIS A 210 19.49 5.98 18.49
N LEU A 211 18.71 6.48 17.52
CA LEU A 211 19.08 6.53 16.10
C LEU A 211 20.28 7.45 15.85
N GLN A 212 20.24 8.67 16.38
CA GLN A 212 21.33 9.66 16.24
C GLN A 212 22.65 9.16 16.83
N ASN A 213 22.58 8.45 17.96
CA ASN A 213 23.75 7.85 18.59
C ASN A 213 24.13 6.48 18.00
N ARG A 214 23.49 6.05 16.91
CA ARG A 214 23.71 4.76 16.23
C ARG A 214 23.62 3.54 17.16
N ARG A 215 22.85 3.63 18.23
CA ARG A 215 22.56 2.50 19.14
C ARG A 215 21.58 1.51 18.52
N ILE A 216 20.72 2.03 17.64
CA ILE A 216 19.82 1.26 16.78
C ILE A 216 19.92 1.81 15.37
N GLN A 217 19.73 0.95 14.39
CA GLN A 217 19.34 1.32 13.03
C GLN A 217 17.86 1.01 12.83
N ALA A 218 17.20 1.69 11.92
CA ALA A 218 15.78 1.45 11.67
C ALA A 218 15.41 1.61 10.19
N ALA A 219 14.43 0.82 9.79
CA ALA A 219 13.75 0.96 8.53
C ALA A 219 12.25 0.73 8.71
N ALA A 220 11.43 1.50 8.00
CA ALA A 220 10.02 1.24 7.86
C ALA A 220 9.78 0.21 6.74
N MET A 221 8.92 -0.77 7.00
CA MET A 221 8.53 -1.83 6.07
C MET A 221 7.02 -1.80 5.90
N THR A 222 6.52 -1.16 4.84
CA THR A 222 5.10 -0.82 4.70
C THR A 222 4.60 -0.99 3.26
N LEU A 223 3.28 -1.11 3.09
CA LEU A 223 2.61 -1.01 1.78
C LEU A 223 2.17 0.41 1.44
N ARG A 224 2.35 1.39 2.33
CA ARG A 224 2.14 2.80 1.96
C ARG A 224 3.10 3.19 0.82
N PRO A 225 2.63 3.98 -0.16
CA PRO A 225 3.49 4.64 -1.12
C PRO A 225 4.60 5.44 -0.44
N ASN A 226 5.77 5.45 -1.07
CA ASN A 226 6.87 6.33 -0.66
C ASN A 226 7.46 7.02 -1.87
N ARG A 227 7.95 8.24 -1.66
CA ARG A 227 8.50 9.08 -2.72
C ARG A 227 9.88 8.57 -3.11
N LEU A 228 10.07 8.37 -4.40
CA LEU A 228 11.40 8.34 -5.03
C LEU A 228 11.48 9.49 -6.04
N GLN A 229 12.57 10.25 -6.00
CA GLN A 229 12.77 11.35 -6.93
C GLN A 229 13.25 10.83 -8.29
N GLY A 230 12.81 11.48 -9.37
CA GLY A 230 13.27 11.19 -10.73
C GLY A 230 12.83 9.84 -11.30
N VAL A 231 12.00 9.07 -10.58
CA VAL A 231 11.49 7.80 -11.07
C VAL A 231 10.32 8.03 -12.03
N SER A 232 10.43 7.45 -13.22
CA SER A 232 9.32 7.28 -14.15
C SER A 232 9.21 5.81 -14.49
N VAL A 233 7.98 5.28 -14.46
CA VAL A 233 7.73 3.90 -14.87
C VAL A 233 7.07 3.96 -16.22
N ASN A 234 7.73 3.43 -17.25
CA ASN A 234 7.30 3.52 -18.65
C ASN A 234 7.03 4.98 -19.10
N GLY A 235 7.85 5.93 -18.62
CA GLY A 235 7.70 7.36 -18.94
C GLY A 235 6.53 8.06 -18.24
N ASN A 236 5.76 7.37 -17.39
CA ASN A 236 4.68 7.99 -16.63
C ASN A 236 5.14 8.42 -15.23
N HIS A 237 5.05 9.73 -14.98
CA HIS A 237 5.33 10.36 -13.68
C HIS A 237 4.08 10.54 -12.80
N TYR A 238 2.89 10.41 -13.37
CA TYR A 238 1.60 10.67 -12.73
C TYR A 238 0.91 9.37 -12.30
N ARG A 239 1.62 8.52 -11.57
CA ARG A 239 1.11 7.20 -11.18
C ARG A 239 1.11 6.95 -9.68
N ALA A 240 0.31 5.96 -9.30
CA ALA A 240 0.27 5.41 -7.96
C ALA A 240 1.64 4.85 -7.53
N GLY A 241 1.92 4.99 -6.24
CA GLY A 241 3.03 4.33 -5.55
C GLY A 241 4.25 5.19 -5.26
N PHE A 242 4.40 6.36 -5.89
CA PHE A 242 5.54 7.27 -5.69
C PHE A 242 5.17 8.59 -4.98
N SER A 243 4.07 8.57 -4.23
CA SER A 243 3.60 9.64 -3.35
C SER A 243 4.24 9.53 -1.95
N PRO A 244 4.42 10.64 -1.21
CA PRO A 244 5.18 10.67 0.04
C PRO A 244 4.35 10.22 1.27
N GLU A 245 3.55 9.18 1.13
CA GLU A 245 2.51 8.83 2.12
C GLU A 245 3.07 8.18 3.38
N ALA A 246 4.05 7.30 3.19
CA ALA A 246 4.84 6.74 4.29
C ALA A 246 5.69 7.82 4.98
N GLU A 247 6.25 8.78 4.23
CA GLU A 247 7.02 9.89 4.80
C GLU A 247 6.15 10.83 5.64
N ILE A 248 4.90 11.08 5.23
CA ILE A 248 3.92 11.83 6.03
C ILE A 248 3.68 11.11 7.36
N ALA A 249 3.47 9.79 7.33
CA ALA A 249 3.29 8.98 8.54
C ALA A 249 4.53 9.01 9.46
N LEU A 250 5.74 8.84 8.91
CA LEU A 250 6.98 8.86 9.69
C LEU A 250 7.23 10.22 10.35
N ARG A 251 6.92 11.32 9.66
CA ARG A 251 7.01 12.68 10.20
C ARG A 251 6.06 12.88 11.37
N MET A 252 4.83 12.37 11.27
CA MET A 252 3.83 12.42 12.35
C MET A 252 4.30 11.67 13.61
N THR A 253 5.13 10.64 13.43
CA THR A 253 5.67 9.82 14.53
C THR A 253 7.05 10.26 14.99
N GLY A 254 7.57 11.37 14.46
CA GLY A 254 8.89 11.90 14.80
C GLY A 254 10.06 11.00 14.39
N LEU A 255 9.82 10.07 13.46
CA LEU A 255 10.80 9.11 12.90
C LEU A 255 11.12 9.46 11.44
N ASP A 256 10.94 10.72 11.05
CA ASP A 256 11.40 11.21 9.76
C ASP A 256 12.90 10.95 9.58
N GLY A 257 13.28 10.48 8.39
CA GLY A 257 14.67 10.19 8.02
C GLY A 257 15.15 8.77 8.28
N ILE A 258 14.36 7.89 8.92
CA ILE A 258 14.67 6.45 8.88
C ILE A 258 14.53 5.89 7.46
N ALA A 259 15.19 4.78 7.19
CA ALA A 259 15.13 4.17 5.87
C ALA A 259 13.72 3.61 5.56
N LEU A 260 13.36 3.46 4.29
CA LEU A 260 11.97 3.18 3.90
C LEU A 260 11.86 2.17 2.76
N ALA A 261 11.46 0.96 3.11
CA ALA A 261 10.97 -0.06 2.18
C ALA A 261 9.45 0.07 2.05
N GLY A 262 9.00 1.15 1.40
CA GLY A 262 7.60 1.37 1.04
C GLY A 262 7.25 0.80 -0.34
N TYR A 263 6.01 1.01 -0.77
CA TYR A 263 5.52 0.50 -2.06
C TYR A 263 6.26 1.09 -3.27
N GLY A 264 6.67 2.36 -3.21
CA GLY A 264 7.44 3.02 -4.28
C GLY A 264 8.84 2.42 -4.44
N THR A 265 9.50 2.13 -3.31
CA THR A 265 10.77 1.40 -3.26
C THR A 265 10.67 0.05 -3.96
N LEU A 266 9.64 -0.74 -3.64
CA LEU A 266 9.45 -2.07 -4.24
C LEU A 266 9.08 -1.99 -5.72
N LEU A 267 8.22 -1.05 -6.11
CA LEU A 267 7.88 -0.82 -7.53
C LEU A 267 9.11 -0.47 -8.36
N TRP A 268 9.98 0.37 -7.82
CA TRP A 268 11.24 0.71 -8.49
C TRP A 268 12.11 -0.53 -8.66
N ALA A 269 12.28 -1.34 -7.61
CA ALA A 269 13.02 -2.60 -7.69
C ALA A 269 12.42 -3.56 -8.74
N CYS A 270 11.09 -3.72 -8.76
CA CYS A 270 10.39 -4.51 -9.78
C CYS A 270 10.69 -4.03 -11.20
N GLN A 271 10.75 -2.72 -11.44
CA GLN A 271 11.10 -2.19 -12.75
C GLN A 271 12.56 -2.48 -13.12
N GLN A 272 13.50 -2.35 -12.18
CA GLN A 272 14.91 -2.63 -12.46
C GLN A 272 15.14 -4.11 -12.80
N TYR A 273 14.48 -5.02 -12.07
CA TYR A 273 14.73 -6.46 -12.14
C TYR A 273 13.63 -7.27 -12.81
N HIS A 274 12.66 -6.61 -13.45
CA HIS A 274 11.56 -7.23 -14.19
C HIS A 274 10.74 -8.22 -13.36
N LEU A 275 10.54 -7.89 -12.07
CA LEU A 275 9.74 -8.70 -11.14
C LEU A 275 8.30 -8.21 -11.13
N ALA A 276 7.36 -9.10 -10.81
CA ALA A 276 5.99 -8.72 -10.56
C ALA A 276 5.84 -8.22 -9.12
N ILE A 277 5.06 -7.15 -8.91
CA ILE A 277 4.96 -6.49 -7.60
C ILE A 277 4.42 -7.44 -6.52
N ASP A 278 3.45 -8.29 -6.86
CA ASP A 278 2.85 -9.29 -5.99
C ASP A 278 3.85 -10.37 -5.51
N GLN A 279 4.98 -10.54 -6.19
CA GLN A 279 6.05 -11.45 -5.77
C GLN A 279 6.93 -10.87 -4.65
N VAL A 280 6.96 -9.53 -4.52
CA VAL A 280 7.89 -8.84 -3.62
C VAL A 280 7.22 -8.16 -2.42
N LEU A 281 5.88 -8.07 -2.40
CA LEU A 281 5.13 -7.57 -1.23
C LEU A 281 5.12 -8.61 -0.10
N LYS A 282 4.89 -8.17 1.14
CA LYS A 282 4.62 -9.08 2.28
C LYS A 282 3.59 -10.16 1.87
N PRO A 283 3.82 -11.45 2.16
CA PRO A 283 4.83 -12.01 3.06
C PRO A 283 6.17 -12.39 2.40
N SER A 284 6.51 -11.84 1.24
CA SER A 284 7.79 -12.09 0.56
C SER A 284 8.98 -11.60 1.39
N GLU A 285 9.99 -12.45 1.54
CA GLU A 285 11.30 -12.13 2.11
C GLU A 285 11.99 -10.95 1.42
N PHE A 286 11.67 -10.68 0.15
CA PHE A 286 12.26 -9.57 -0.60
C PHE A 286 12.00 -8.23 0.09
N HIS A 287 10.77 -8.03 0.60
CA HIS A 287 10.39 -6.82 1.31
C HIS A 287 11.23 -6.62 2.57
N ALA A 288 11.36 -7.66 3.40
CA ALA A 288 12.14 -7.60 4.64
C ALA A 288 13.64 -7.47 4.37
N LEU A 289 14.20 -8.21 3.41
CA LEU A 289 15.61 -8.07 3.00
C LEU A 289 15.89 -6.62 2.57
N THR A 290 14.99 -6.02 1.79
CA THR A 290 15.11 -4.62 1.33
C THR A 290 15.11 -3.67 2.50
N ALA A 291 14.20 -3.84 3.46
CA ALA A 291 14.14 -3.01 4.67
C ALA A 291 15.42 -3.15 5.53
N ILE A 292 15.91 -4.38 5.72
CA ILE A 292 17.14 -4.66 6.48
C ILE A 292 18.34 -3.98 5.82
N ALA A 293 18.50 -4.16 4.51
CA ALA A 293 19.62 -3.61 3.77
C ALA A 293 19.60 -2.08 3.71
N LEU A 294 18.42 -1.48 3.55
CA LEU A 294 18.22 -0.03 3.57
C LEU A 294 18.58 0.62 4.92
N ALA A 295 18.57 -0.14 6.02
CA ALA A 295 19.01 0.38 7.31
C ALA A 295 20.52 0.69 7.36
N PHE A 296 21.29 0.23 6.37
CA PHE A 296 22.76 0.40 6.30
C PHE A 296 23.26 1.01 4.99
N ASN A 297 22.50 0.88 3.89
CA ASN A 297 22.94 1.26 2.55
C ASN A 297 21.94 2.22 1.90
N ASP A 298 22.35 2.83 0.79
CA ASP A 298 21.41 3.54 -0.07
C ASP A 298 20.52 2.56 -0.86
N LEU A 299 19.51 3.11 -1.55
CA LEU A 299 18.52 2.30 -2.24
C LEU A 299 19.10 1.39 -3.34
N PRO A 300 19.94 1.88 -4.28
CA PRO A 300 20.55 1.02 -5.28
C PRO A 300 21.34 -0.14 -4.69
N GLU A 301 22.21 0.13 -3.70
CA GLU A 301 23.04 -0.90 -3.07
C GLU A 301 22.17 -1.90 -2.28
N ALA A 302 21.17 -1.42 -1.56
CA ALA A 302 20.26 -2.26 -0.79
C ALA A 302 19.50 -3.24 -1.71
N VAL A 303 18.96 -2.76 -2.84
CA VAL A 303 18.21 -3.62 -3.76
C VAL A 303 19.14 -4.58 -4.51
N GLU A 304 20.33 -4.15 -4.92
CA GLU A 304 21.35 -5.04 -5.50
C GLU A 304 21.70 -6.19 -4.55
N PHE A 305 21.95 -5.87 -3.27
CA PHE A 305 22.18 -6.85 -2.23
C PHE A 305 21.01 -7.84 -2.10
N CYS A 306 19.78 -7.32 -2.03
CA CYS A 306 18.59 -8.16 -1.94
C CYS A 306 18.46 -9.10 -3.12
N MET A 307 18.67 -8.61 -4.34
CA MET A 307 18.62 -9.43 -5.55
C MET A 307 19.68 -10.54 -5.54
N SER A 308 20.90 -10.25 -5.07
CA SER A 308 21.98 -11.23 -4.97
C SER A 308 21.61 -12.42 -4.07
N LEU A 309 20.82 -12.17 -3.02
CA LEU A 309 20.33 -13.19 -2.10
C LEU A 309 19.03 -13.85 -2.58
N TYR A 310 18.12 -13.07 -3.17
CA TYR A 310 16.77 -13.50 -3.53
C TYR A 310 16.71 -14.45 -4.73
N GLN A 311 17.56 -14.24 -5.76
CA GLN A 311 17.58 -15.10 -6.95
C GLN A 311 18.41 -16.39 -6.77
N GLY A 312 19.04 -16.61 -5.61
CA GLY A 312 19.75 -17.84 -5.31
C GLY A 312 20.78 -18.23 -6.37
N ILE A 313 21.76 -17.36 -6.65
CA ILE A 313 22.91 -17.74 -7.51
C ILE A 313 23.46 -19.07 -6.97
N PRO A 314 23.57 -20.14 -7.79
CA PRO A 314 23.97 -21.45 -7.32
C PRO A 314 25.28 -21.40 -6.54
N PHE A 315 25.30 -22.08 -5.39
CA PHE A 315 26.36 -22.10 -4.37
C PHE A 315 27.77 -22.49 -4.89
N GLN A 316 27.92 -22.85 -6.16
CA GLN A 316 29.16 -23.33 -6.75
C GLN A 316 30.13 -22.23 -7.22
N GLU A 317 29.72 -20.96 -7.30
CA GLU A 317 30.65 -19.82 -7.55
C GLU A 317 31.07 -19.07 -6.26
N GLN A 318 30.68 -19.58 -5.09
CA GLN A 318 30.38 -18.74 -3.92
C GLN A 318 31.54 -18.46 -2.95
N VAL A 319 32.71 -19.09 -3.11
CA VAL A 319 33.88 -18.87 -2.22
C VAL A 319 34.51 -17.48 -2.41
N LYS A 320 34.22 -16.78 -3.52
CA LYS A 320 34.59 -15.36 -3.72
C LYS A 320 33.51 -14.37 -3.27
N SER A 321 32.33 -14.83 -2.86
CA SER A 321 31.13 -13.99 -2.72
C SER A 321 30.84 -13.50 -1.29
N THR A 322 31.17 -14.26 -0.24
CA THR A 322 30.87 -13.83 1.15
C THR A 322 31.65 -12.57 1.55
N ALA A 323 32.90 -12.45 1.10
CA ALA A 323 33.70 -11.24 1.29
C ALA A 323 33.13 -10.01 0.54
N HIS A 324 32.51 -10.24 -0.63
CA HIS A 324 31.86 -9.17 -1.39
C HIS A 324 30.53 -8.75 -0.74
N LEU A 325 29.78 -9.71 -0.19
CA LEU A 325 28.51 -9.43 0.46
C LEU A 325 28.65 -8.80 1.85
N ALA A 326 29.77 -9.04 2.54
CA ALA A 326 30.10 -8.43 3.83
C ALA A 326 30.19 -6.89 3.80
N ARG A 327 30.21 -6.27 2.60
CA ARG A 327 30.18 -4.80 2.47
C ARG A 327 28.81 -4.19 2.76
N TYR A 328 27.72 -4.95 2.60
CA TYR A 328 26.35 -4.43 2.69
C TYR A 328 25.77 -4.49 4.11
N LEU A 329 26.26 -5.39 4.96
CA LEU A 329 25.77 -5.54 6.33
C LEU A 329 26.95 -5.63 7.30
N PRO A 330 26.77 -5.18 8.55
CA PRO A 330 27.82 -5.30 9.56
C PRO A 330 28.22 -6.76 9.80
N ASN A 331 29.48 -6.96 10.20
CA ASN A 331 30.00 -8.29 10.55
C ASN A 331 29.57 -8.72 11.96
N GLU A 332 29.09 -7.78 12.78
CA GLU A 332 28.52 -8.06 14.08
C GLU A 332 27.22 -8.85 14.00
N PRO A 333 26.87 -9.66 15.01
CA PRO A 333 25.57 -10.32 15.07
C PRO A 333 24.41 -9.33 14.91
N LEU A 334 23.47 -9.67 14.03
CA LEU A 334 22.29 -8.88 13.69
C LEU A 334 21.15 -9.23 14.64
N HIS A 335 20.67 -8.26 15.39
CA HIS A 335 19.47 -8.37 16.22
C HIS A 335 18.34 -7.64 15.51
N ILE A 336 17.47 -8.40 14.85
CA ILE A 336 16.37 -7.86 14.07
C ILE A 336 15.11 -7.84 14.93
N HIS A 337 14.62 -6.65 15.24
CA HIS A 337 13.39 -6.41 15.97
C HIS A 337 12.30 -5.98 14.99
N ILE A 338 11.32 -6.84 14.73
CA ILE A 338 10.17 -6.52 13.87
C ILE A 338 8.98 -6.15 14.73
N PHE A 339 8.41 -4.97 14.47
CA PHE A 339 7.19 -4.46 15.09
C PHE A 339 6.09 -4.44 14.03
N GLU A 340 5.08 -5.29 14.21
CA GLU A 340 4.14 -5.62 13.14
C GLU A 340 2.76 -5.99 13.72
N ASP A 341 1.67 -5.60 13.02
CA ASP A 341 0.29 -5.91 13.43
C ASP A 341 -0.29 -7.15 12.69
N SER A 342 0.45 -7.67 11.72
CA SER A 342 0.05 -8.76 10.82
C SER A 342 1.03 -9.95 10.81
N PRO A 343 0.54 -11.20 10.70
CA PRO A 343 1.42 -12.36 10.52
C PRO A 343 2.25 -12.33 9.22
N ASN A 344 1.82 -11.57 8.20
CA ASN A 344 2.50 -11.52 6.91
C ASN A 344 3.86 -10.83 7.01
N GLY A 345 3.96 -9.71 7.75
CA GLY A 345 5.25 -9.04 7.97
C GLY A 345 6.21 -9.88 8.81
N ILE A 346 5.71 -10.53 9.86
CA ILE A 346 6.52 -11.46 10.67
C ILE A 346 7.11 -12.58 9.81
N ARG A 347 6.30 -13.19 8.95
CA ARG A 347 6.75 -14.26 8.05
C ARG A 347 7.81 -13.79 7.06
N SER A 348 7.65 -12.58 6.51
CA SER A 348 8.63 -11.97 5.63
C SER A 348 10.00 -11.84 6.31
N VAL A 349 10.04 -11.33 7.55
CA VAL A 349 11.28 -11.15 8.31
C VAL A 349 11.93 -12.47 8.72
N LEU A 350 11.13 -13.47 9.13
CA LEU A 350 11.66 -14.80 9.46
C LEU A 350 12.34 -15.45 8.26
N ARG A 351 11.73 -15.37 7.06
CA ARG A 351 12.31 -15.92 5.83
C ARG A 351 13.56 -15.15 5.41
N ALA A 352 13.53 -13.82 5.46
CA ALA A 352 14.70 -12.99 5.20
C ALA A 352 15.87 -13.34 6.14
N SER A 353 15.58 -13.58 7.41
CA SER A 353 16.58 -13.93 8.42
C SER A 353 17.21 -15.29 8.14
N GLN A 354 16.40 -16.29 7.74
CA GLN A 354 16.94 -17.58 7.32
C GLN A 354 17.87 -17.46 6.10
N ILE A 355 17.55 -16.58 5.15
CA ILE A 355 18.40 -16.31 3.97
C ILE A 355 19.73 -15.68 4.41
N LEU A 356 19.70 -14.72 5.33
CA LEU A 356 20.90 -14.10 5.88
C LEU A 356 21.75 -15.11 6.68
N GLU A 357 21.14 -15.96 7.48
CA GLU A 357 21.86 -17.05 8.19
C GLU A 357 22.52 -18.01 7.21
N ASN A 358 21.81 -18.43 6.16
CA ASN A 358 22.36 -19.29 5.11
C ASN A 358 23.50 -18.63 4.33
N ALA A 359 23.51 -17.30 4.27
CA ALA A 359 24.57 -16.52 3.65
C ALA A 359 25.73 -16.19 4.61
N GLY A 360 25.66 -16.62 5.87
CA GLY A 360 26.76 -16.60 6.84
C GLY A 360 26.66 -15.54 7.94
N TRP A 361 25.57 -14.77 8.03
CA TRP A 361 25.36 -13.85 9.14
C TRP A 361 24.83 -14.56 10.38
N VAL A 362 25.26 -14.11 11.57
CA VAL A 362 24.63 -14.49 12.82
C VAL A 362 23.42 -13.59 13.05
N VAL A 363 22.22 -14.16 12.97
CA VAL A 363 20.96 -13.41 13.10
C VAL A 363 20.20 -13.87 14.34
N THR A 364 19.57 -12.92 15.02
CA THR A 364 18.58 -13.21 16.07
C THR A 364 17.37 -12.35 15.83
N CYS A 365 16.21 -12.99 15.66
CA CYS A 365 14.94 -12.30 15.44
C CYS A 365 14.15 -12.15 16.74
N TYR A 366 13.64 -10.95 16.95
CA TYR A 366 12.69 -10.63 18.00
C TYR A 366 11.39 -10.15 17.36
N LEU A 367 10.32 -10.88 17.65
CA LEU A 367 9.02 -10.71 17.00
C LEU A 367 8.07 -9.98 17.95
N TRP A 368 7.75 -8.71 17.65
CA TRP A 368 6.90 -7.87 18.48
C TRP A 368 5.56 -7.61 17.79
N GLY A 369 4.55 -8.40 18.17
CA GLY A 369 3.21 -8.26 17.65
C GLY A 369 2.47 -7.10 18.32
N ILE A 370 1.74 -6.27 17.57
CA ILE A 370 1.00 -5.13 18.12
C ILE A 370 -0.47 -5.24 17.73
N THR A 371 -1.33 -5.59 18.68
CA THR A 371 -2.77 -5.63 18.43
C THR A 371 -3.57 -5.77 19.71
N THR A 372 -4.80 -5.24 19.72
CA THR A 372 -5.82 -5.53 20.72
C THR A 372 -6.87 -6.54 20.21
N HIS A 373 -6.84 -6.90 18.92
CA HIS A 373 -7.84 -7.76 18.32
C HIS A 373 -7.56 -9.24 18.62
N PRO A 374 -8.49 -10.00 19.24
CA PRO A 374 -8.24 -11.36 19.72
C PRO A 374 -7.75 -12.33 18.62
N HIS A 375 -8.34 -12.28 17.43
CA HIS A 375 -7.94 -13.16 16.33
C HIS A 375 -6.55 -12.81 15.76
N LYS A 376 -6.21 -11.51 15.68
CA LYS A 376 -4.87 -11.09 15.24
C LYS A 376 -3.83 -11.49 16.27
N LYS A 377 -4.13 -11.29 17.57
CA LYS A 377 -3.26 -11.68 18.68
C LYS A 377 -2.89 -13.16 18.60
N LYS A 378 -3.90 -14.03 18.49
CA LYS A 378 -3.67 -15.47 18.36
C LYS A 378 -2.77 -15.81 17.17
N ALA A 379 -3.03 -15.23 16.00
CA ALA A 379 -2.24 -15.50 14.80
C ALA A 379 -0.78 -15.02 14.89
N LEU A 380 -0.54 -13.90 15.60
CA LEU A 380 0.80 -13.38 15.88
C LEU A 380 1.54 -14.27 16.88
N GLU A 381 0.88 -14.70 17.97
CA GLU A 381 1.43 -15.65 18.96
C GLU A 381 1.77 -17.00 18.32
N GLU A 382 0.92 -17.51 17.43
CA GLU A 382 1.18 -18.73 16.63
C GLU A 382 2.39 -18.57 15.70
N SER A 383 2.72 -17.34 15.31
CA SER A 383 3.92 -17.01 14.53
C SER A 383 5.17 -16.81 15.42
N GLY A 384 5.05 -17.02 16.73
CA GLY A 384 6.13 -16.87 17.71
C GLY A 384 6.31 -15.44 18.26
N ALA A 385 5.37 -14.55 18.01
CA ALA A 385 5.47 -13.16 18.47
C ALA A 385 5.13 -13.00 19.95
N THR A 386 5.86 -12.12 20.63
CA THR A 386 5.40 -11.55 21.90
C THR A 386 4.45 -10.40 21.56
N VAL A 387 3.18 -10.51 21.98
CA VAL A 387 2.13 -9.57 21.58
C VAL A 387 1.86 -8.52 22.66
N PHE A 388 1.88 -7.26 22.25
CA PHE A 388 1.54 -6.09 23.05
C PHE A 388 0.24 -5.44 22.56
N SER A 389 -0.48 -4.79 23.46
CA SER A 389 -1.66 -3.98 23.12
C SER A 389 -1.30 -2.63 22.48
N SER A 390 -0.05 -2.18 22.63
CA SER A 390 0.42 -0.91 22.06
C SER A 390 1.85 -1.03 21.54
N ALA A 391 2.16 -0.28 20.48
CA ALA A 391 3.52 -0.15 19.95
C ALA A 391 4.48 0.47 20.98
N SER A 392 3.96 1.39 21.80
CA SER A 392 4.72 2.07 22.84
C SER A 392 5.27 1.09 23.88
N ASP A 393 4.46 0.14 24.35
CA ASP A 393 4.89 -0.84 25.34
C ASP A 393 5.94 -1.80 24.77
N ALA A 394 5.74 -2.26 23.53
CA ALA A 394 6.71 -3.09 22.83
C ALA A 394 8.06 -2.38 22.70
N LEU A 395 8.07 -1.15 22.16
CA LEU A 395 9.29 -0.37 21.96
C LEU A 395 10.02 -0.09 23.28
N ARG A 396 9.30 0.27 24.35
CA ARG A 396 9.89 0.47 25.69
C ARG A 396 10.53 -0.81 26.23
N SER A 397 9.91 -1.96 25.99
CA SER A 397 10.47 -3.26 26.39
C SER A 397 11.82 -3.51 25.70
N VAL A 398 11.91 -3.24 24.39
CA VAL A 398 13.15 -3.41 23.62
C VAL A 398 14.22 -2.41 24.02
N LEU A 399 13.87 -1.13 24.21
CA LEU A 399 14.85 -0.11 24.62
C LEU A 399 15.46 -0.43 25.99
N LYS A 400 14.68 -0.98 26.93
CA LYS A 400 15.21 -1.49 28.21
C LYS A 400 16.18 -2.65 27.99
N MET A 401 15.90 -3.55 27.07
CA MET A 401 16.77 -4.67 26.73
C MET A 401 18.09 -4.22 26.09
N ILE A 402 18.08 -3.14 25.30
CA ILE A 402 19.29 -2.61 24.62
C ILE A 402 20.15 -1.76 25.58
N ASN A 403 19.55 -1.12 26.57
CA ASN A 403 20.26 -0.28 27.54
C ASN A 403 20.89 -1.07 28.70
N ASN A 404 20.46 -2.31 28.92
CA ASN A 404 21.07 -3.26 29.85
C ASN A 404 22.16 -4.07 29.15
#